data_AF-A0A8I2K3J8-F1
#
_entry.id   AF-A0A8I2K3J8-F1
#
_cell.length_a   1.000
_cell.length_b   1.000
_cell.length_c   1.000
_cell.angle_alpha   90.00
_cell.angle_beta   90.00
_cell.angle_gamma   90.00
#
_symmetry.space_group_name_H-M   'P 1'
#
loop_
_entity.id
_entity.type
_entity.pdbx_description
1 polymer ?
#
loop_
_entity_poly.entity_id
_entity_poly.type
_entity_poly.pdbx_seq_one_letter_code
_entity_poly.pdbx_strand_id
1 'polypeptide(L)' 'MARIVSVNTSEKKGMRKKSVSAANIKKDFGIEEDAHAGKWHRQVSLLAVESIKKMQEKGLDVGPGD' A
#
# COMPACT_ATOMS: atom_id res chain seq x y z
N MET A 1 -11.77 4.30 16.07
CA MET A 1 -11.04 3.03 15.84
C MET A 1 -10.53 3.06 14.40
N ALA A 2 -9.26 2.73 14.16
CA ALA A 2 -8.73 2.70 12.80
C ALA A 2 -9.21 1.43 12.06
N ARG A 3 -9.39 1.52 10.74
CA ARG A 3 -9.76 0.40 9.88
C ARG A 3 -8.89 0.39 8.62
N ILE A 4 -8.50 -0.80 8.18
CA ILE A 4 -7.87 -1.01 6.87
C ILE A 4 -8.95 -0.91 5.79
N VAL A 5 -8.78 0.03 4.86
CA VAL A 5 -9.73 0.28 3.76
C VAL A 5 -9.31 -0.46 2.49
N SER A 6 -8.02 -0.59 2.22
CA SER A 6 -7.47 -1.43 1.15
C SER A 6 -6.10 -1.96 1.55
N VAL A 7 -5.76 -3.14 1.04
CA VAL A 7 -4.41 -3.73 1.10
C VAL A 7 -3.89 -3.75 -0.33
N ASN A 8 -2.68 -3.22 -0.58
CA ASN A 8 -2.19 -3.07 -1.95
C ASN A 8 -0.74 -3.56 -2.09
N THR A 9 -0.49 -4.41 -3.08
CA THR A 9 0.84 -4.98 -3.40
C THR A 9 1.20 -4.74 -4.86
N SER A 10 2.49 -4.83 -5.21
CA SER A 10 2.94 -4.82 -6.59
C SER A 10 3.99 -5.90 -6.82
N GLU A 11 3.93 -6.60 -7.95
CA GLU A 11 4.91 -7.67 -8.29
C GLU A 11 6.29 -7.10 -8.67
N LYS A 12 6.33 -5.85 -9.14
CA LYS A 12 7.57 -5.16 -9.56
C LYS A 12 7.65 -3.76 -8.95
N LYS A 13 8.87 -3.25 -8.76
CA LYS A 13 9.11 -1.87 -8.32
C LYS A 13 8.77 -0.88 -9.45
N GLY A 14 8.31 0.31 -9.09
CA GLY A 14 7.93 1.34 -10.06
C GLY A 14 6.60 1.10 -10.78
N MET A 15 5.82 0.10 -10.35
CA MET A 15 4.48 -0.18 -10.85
C MET A 15 3.44 0.29 -9.83
N ARG A 16 2.27 0.73 -10.31
CA ARG A 16 1.10 0.95 -9.45
C ARG A 16 0.72 -0.34 -8.72
N LYS A 17 0.34 -0.21 -7.45
CA LYS A 17 -0.08 -1.37 -6.67
C LYS A 17 -1.49 -1.79 -7.06
N LYS A 18 -1.79 -3.07 -6.87
CA LYS A 18 -3.10 -3.67 -7.06
C LYS A 18 -3.71 -3.97 -5.70
N SER A 19 -5.02 -3.75 -5.57
CA SER A 19 -5.74 -4.13 -4.37
C SER A 19 -5.84 -5.65 -4.26
N VAL A 20 -5.65 -6.17 -3.05
CA VAL A 20 -5.81 -7.59 -2.71
C VAL A 20 -6.77 -7.74 -1.52
N SER A 21 -7.48 -8.86 -1.45
CA SER A 21 -8.45 -9.12 -0.38
C SER A 21 -7.80 -9.31 1.00
N ALA A 22 -6.58 -9.86 1.00
CA ALA A 22 -5.76 -10.07 2.18
C ALA A 22 -4.28 -10.14 1.80
N ALA A 23 -3.39 -9.99 2.78
CA ALA A 23 -1.96 -10.17 2.58
C ALA A 23 -1.31 -10.74 3.85
N ASN A 24 -0.26 -11.56 3.66
CA ASN A 24 0.54 -12.08 4.75
C ASN A 24 1.69 -11.12 5.06
N ILE A 25 1.85 -10.73 6.33
CA ILE A 25 3.00 -9.96 6.79
C ILE A 25 3.99 -10.92 7.44
N LYS A 26 5.16 -11.06 6.83
CA LYS A 26 6.28 -11.84 7.39
C LYS A 26 7.19 -10.94 8.20
N LYS A 27 7.49 -11.37 9.43
CA LYS A 27 8.42 -10.67 10.33
C LYS A 27 9.77 -10.45 9.64
N ASP A 28 10.32 -9.25 9.78
CA ASP A 28 11.61 -8.84 9.23
C ASP A 28 11.72 -8.91 7.69
N PHE A 29 10.57 -8.99 7.00
CA PHE A 29 10.49 -9.14 5.55
C PHE A 29 9.42 -8.23 4.90
N GLY A 30 8.26 -8.06 5.54
CA GLY A 30 7.15 -7.27 5.01
C GLY A 30 6.06 -8.11 4.35
N ILE A 31 5.36 -7.54 3.38
CA ILE A 31 4.21 -8.19 2.73
C ILE A 31 4.71 -9.25 1.74
N GLU A 32 4.26 -10.50 1.90
CA GLU A 32 4.55 -11.56 0.95
C GLU A 32 4.08 -11.18 -0.47
N GLU A 33 4.90 -11.48 -1.48
CA GLU A 33 4.66 -11.14 -2.90
C GLU A 33 4.73 -9.64 -3.27
N ASP A 34 4.98 -8.73 -2.33
CA ASP A 34 5.27 -7.33 -2.68
C ASP A 34 6.72 -7.15 -3.13
N ALA A 35 6.92 -6.34 -4.18
CA ALA A 35 8.22 -6.06 -4.77
C ALA A 35 9.19 -5.34 -3.83
N HIS A 36 8.68 -4.76 -2.74
CA HIS A 36 9.48 -4.12 -1.71
C HIS A 36 9.75 -5.02 -0.50
N ALA A 37 9.29 -6.27 -0.51
CA ALA A 37 9.57 -7.20 0.56
C ALA A 37 11.07 -7.56 0.62
N GLY A 38 11.59 -7.75 1.82
CA GLY A 38 13.01 -8.02 2.07
C GLY A 38 13.44 -7.58 3.47
N LYS A 39 14.71 -7.86 3.80
CA LYS A 39 15.29 -7.48 5.09
C LYS A 39 15.77 -6.02 5.07
N TRP A 40 14.86 -5.10 5.38
CA TRP A 40 15.13 -3.66 5.51
C TRP A 40 14.07 -2.97 6.38
N HIS A 41 14.20 -1.66 6.62
CA HIS A 41 13.41 -0.96 7.63
C HIS A 41 12.00 -0.53 7.18
N ARG A 42 11.71 -0.43 5.87
CA ARG A 42 10.38 0.00 5.35
C ARG A 42 9.58 -1.16 4.78
N GLN A 43 9.21 -2.08 5.66
CA GLN A 43 8.53 -3.33 5.28
C GLN A 43 7.06 -3.17 4.90
N VAL A 44 6.38 -2.18 5.51
CA VAL A 44 4.97 -1.85 5.26
C VAL A 44 4.84 -0.34 5.18
N SER A 45 4.10 0.15 4.19
CA SER A 45 3.72 1.56 4.09
C SER A 45 2.24 1.72 4.42
N LEU A 46 1.92 2.73 5.22
CA LEU A 46 0.55 3.10 5.55
C LEU A 46 0.26 4.47 4.95
N LEU A 47 -0.89 4.61 4.31
CA LEU A 47 -1.38 5.88 3.80
C LEU A 47 -2.78 6.11 4.35
N ALA A 48 -2.98 7.27 4.96
CA ALA A 48 -4.27 7.68 5.49
C ALA A 48 -5.24 8.00 4.34
N VAL A 49 -6.50 7.58 4.45
CA VAL A 49 -7.53 7.84 3.42
C VAL A 49 -7.75 9.34 3.25
N GLU A 50 -7.58 10.11 4.31
CA GLU A 50 -7.65 11.57 4.31
C GLU A 50 -6.58 12.20 3.40
N SER A 51 -5.41 11.57 3.26
CA SER A 51 -4.38 12.04 2.34
C SER A 51 -4.77 11.81 0.88
N ILE A 52 -5.44 10.70 0.57
CA ILE A 52 -6.00 10.44 -0.76
C ILE A 52 -7.10 11.46 -1.06
N LYS A 53 -8.05 11.64 -0.13
CA LYS A 53 -9.15 12.63 -0.26
C LYS A 53 -8.62 14.04 -0.53
N LYS A 54 -7.59 14.47 0.20
CA LYS A 54 -6.95 15.78 -0.01
C LYS A 54 -6.40 15.94 -1.44
N MET A 55 -5.91 14.87 -2.06
CA MET A 55 -5.44 14.92 -3.46
C MET A 55 -6.61 14.90 -4.45
N GLN A 56 -7.68 14.16 -4.15
CA GLN A 56 -8.92 14.17 -4.93
C GLN A 56 -9.60 15.56 -4.91
N GLU A 57 -9.62 16.23 -3.76
CA GLU A 57 -10.11 17.61 -3.61
C GLU A 57 -9.31 18.62 -4.44
N LYS A 58 -8.05 18.31 -4.73
CA LYS A 58 -7.20 19.09 -5.65
C LYS A 58 -7.41 18.74 -7.13
N GLY A 59 -8.35 17.85 -7.44
CA GLY A 59 -8.71 17.44 -8.80
C GLY A 59 -7.90 16.29 -9.37
N LEU A 60 -7.11 15.56 -8.55
CA LEU A 60 -6.41 14.37 -9.03
C LEU A 60 -7.32 13.14 -8.98
N ASP A 61 -7.29 12.34 -10.05
CA ASP A 61 -7.91 11.01 -10.08
C ASP A 61 -6.95 9.97 -9.50
N VAL A 62 -7.00 9.82 -8.17
CA VAL A 62 -6.15 8.88 -7.41
C VAL A 62 -6.97 8.12 -6.37
N GLY A 63 -6.60 6.87 -6.13
CA GLY A 63 -7.19 5.98 -5.16
C GLY A 63 -6.16 5.18 -4.37
N PRO A 64 -6.61 4.23 -3.53
CA PRO A 64 -5.70 3.35 -2.79
C PRO A 64 -4.81 2.54 -3.73
N GLY A 65 -3.49 2.64 -3.54
CA GLY A 65 -2.50 1.89 -4.32
C GLY A 65 -1.85 2.66 -5.48
N ASP A 66 -2.30 3.88 -5.74
CA ASP A 66 -1.64 4.82 -6.66
C ASP A 66 -0.40 5.50 -6.07
#